data_AF-A0A7C4Y0K2-F1
#
_entry.id   AF-A0A7C4Y0K2-F1
#
_cell.length_a   1.000
_cell.length_b   1.000
_cell.length_c   1.000
_cell.angle_alpha   90.00
_cell.angle_beta   90.00
_cell.angle_gamma   90.00
#
_symmetry.space_group_name_H-M   'P 1'
#
loop_
_entity.id
_entity.type
_entity.pdbx_description
1 polymer ?
#
loop_
_entity_poly.entity_id
_entity_poly.type
_entity_poly.pdbx_seq_one_letter_code
_entity_poly.pdbx_strand_id
1 'polypeptide(L)'
;TARPGVLMAVHNTPKKPDYLTTSFAGFDVEAVKTLRQHLMPYPPSSPAIALFKNGQLVHFIERHQIEGRPAQVIAQNLIGAFEQHCN
;
A
#
# COMPACT_ATOMS: atom_id res chain seq x y z
N THR A 1 10.48 -6.89 1.64
CA THR A 1 10.50 -5.54 2.26
C THR A 1 9.09 -4.95 2.37
N ALA A 2 8.22 -5.07 1.35
CA ALA A 2 6.81 -4.62 1.40
C ALA A 2 6.02 -5.12 2.64
N ARG A 3 5.81 -6.44 2.77
CA ARG A 3 5.02 -7.02 3.88
C ARG A 3 5.50 -6.59 5.27
N PRO A 4 6.79 -6.75 5.64
CA PRO A 4 7.25 -6.26 6.94
C PRO A 4 7.13 -4.75 7.07
N GLY A 5 7.33 -3.96 6.00
CA GLY A 5 7.14 -2.50 6.04
C GLY A 5 5.69 -2.09 6.35
N VAL A 6 4.71 -2.74 5.74
CA VAL A 6 3.28 -2.51 6.03
C VAL A 6 2.94 -2.89 7.47
N LEU A 7 3.38 -4.07 7.92
CA LEU A 7 3.15 -4.52 9.30
C LEU A 7 3.76 -3.53 10.30
N MET A 8 5.00 -3.11 10.09
CA MET A 8 5.67 -2.12 10.94
C MET A 8 4.91 -0.79 10.97
N ALA A 9 4.42 -0.31 9.83
CA ALA A 9 3.61 0.91 9.79
C ALA A 9 2.36 0.78 10.65
N VAL A 10 1.56 -0.27 10.40
CA VAL A 10 0.30 -0.53 11.12
C VAL A 10 0.51 -0.75 12.62
N HIS A 11 1.62 -1.35 13.04
CA HIS A 11 1.92 -1.55 14.45
C HIS A 11 2.40 -0.29 15.16
N ASN A 12 3.11 0.61 14.46
CA ASN A 12 3.84 1.72 15.09
C ASN A 12 3.14 3.09 15.00
N THR A 13 1.92 3.19 14.47
CA THR A 13 1.13 4.42 14.54
C THR A 13 -0.25 4.20 15.18
N PRO A 14 -0.78 5.16 15.95
CA PRO A 14 -2.17 5.12 16.40
C PRO A 14 -3.18 5.36 15.27
N LYS A 15 -2.85 6.17 14.25
CA LYS A 15 -3.73 6.45 13.12
C LYS A 15 -3.59 5.38 12.04
N LYS A 16 -4.66 4.64 11.79
CA LYS A 16 -4.63 3.47 10.90
C LYS A 16 -5.79 3.53 9.90
N PRO A 17 -5.66 2.90 8.73
CA PRO A 17 -6.80 2.66 7.85
C PRO A 17 -7.84 1.78 8.55
N ASP A 18 -9.13 2.05 8.30
CA ASP A 18 -10.24 1.23 8.83
C ASP A 18 -10.19 -0.22 8.35
N TYR A 19 -9.69 -0.41 7.12
CA TYR A 19 -9.59 -1.69 6.46
C TYR A 19 -8.15 -1.97 6.03
N LEU A 20 -7.68 -3.17 6.34
CA LEU A 20 -6.40 -3.69 5.88
C LEU A 20 -6.68 -4.95 5.07
N THR A 21 -6.44 -4.88 3.76
CA THR A 21 -6.73 -5.97 2.82
C THR A 21 -5.50 -6.26 1.96
N THR A 22 -5.46 -7.45 1.36
CA THR A 22 -4.40 -7.86 0.45
C THR A 22 -4.97 -8.68 -0.70
N SER A 23 -4.34 -8.61 -1.86
CA SER A 23 -4.56 -9.53 -2.98
C SER A 23 -3.22 -10.05 -3.45
N PHE A 24 -3.16 -11.31 -3.84
CA PHE A 24 -1.93 -11.96 -4.25
C PHE A 24 -1.81 -11.96 -5.78
N ALA A 25 -0.93 -11.10 -6.30
CA ALA A 25 -0.58 -11.07 -7.72
C ALA A 25 -0.05 -12.44 -8.18
N GLY A 26 -0.74 -13.05 -9.15
CA GLY A 26 -0.45 -14.39 -9.66
C GLY A 26 -1.42 -15.49 -9.18
N PHE A 27 -2.23 -15.23 -8.16
CA PHE A 27 -3.26 -16.15 -7.67
C PHE A 27 -4.66 -15.53 -7.75
N ASP A 28 -4.85 -14.34 -7.16
CA ASP A 28 -6.14 -13.65 -7.13
C ASP A 28 -6.34 -12.83 -8.42
N VAL A 29 -6.33 -13.49 -9.58
CA VAL A 29 -6.23 -12.84 -10.90
C VAL A 29 -7.30 -11.75 -11.11
N GLU A 30 -8.57 -12.06 -10.87
CA GLU A 30 -9.69 -11.12 -11.07
C GLU A 30 -9.69 -9.97 -10.05
N ALA A 31 -9.35 -10.25 -8.79
CA ALA A 31 -9.26 -9.22 -7.76
C ALA A 31 -8.13 -8.23 -8.08
N VAL A 32 -6.96 -8.74 -8.49
CA VAL A 32 -5.80 -7.91 -8.87
C VAL A 32 -6.09 -7.11 -10.13
N LYS A 33 -6.79 -7.68 -11.12
CA LYS A 33 -7.20 -6.98 -12.33
C LYS A 33 -8.14 -5.81 -12.01
N THR A 34 -9.14 -6.04 -11.17
CA THR A 34 -10.08 -5.00 -10.72
C THR A 34 -9.34 -3.92 -9.93
N LEU A 35 -8.50 -4.30 -8.97
CA LEU A 35 -7.70 -3.36 -8.18
C LEU A 35 -6.83 -2.47 -9.09
N ARG A 36 -6.18 -3.04 -10.10
CA ARG A 36 -5.34 -2.27 -11.05
C ARG A 36 -6.12 -1.21 -11.83
N GLN A 37 -7.42 -1.39 -12.08
CA GLN A 37 -8.25 -0.34 -12.69
C GLN A 37 -8.40 0.86 -11.76
N HIS A 38 -8.49 0.63 -10.44
CA HIS A 38 -8.52 1.69 -9.43
C HIS A 38 -7.15 2.33 -9.15
N LEU A 39 -6.07 1.77 -9.69
CA LEU A 39 -4.70 2.28 -9.55
C LEU A 39 -4.21 3.08 -10.76
N MET A 40 -5.06 3.37 -11.75
CA MET A 40 -4.66 4.20 -12.89
C MET A 40 -4.31 5.63 -12.45
N PRO A 41 -3.32 6.30 -13.08
CA PRO A 41 -2.57 5.88 -14.28
C PRO A 41 -1.31 5.06 -13.99
N TYR A 42 -1.09 4.58 -12.76
CA TYR A 42 0.15 3.90 -12.41
C TYR A 42 0.29 2.54 -13.13
N PRO A 43 1.49 2.21 -13.64
CA PRO A 43 1.72 0.94 -14.30
C PRO A 43 1.55 -0.23 -13.31
N PRO A 44 0.99 -1.37 -13.75
CA PRO A 44 0.80 -2.52 -12.88
C PRO A 44 2.15 -3.07 -12.41
N SER A 45 2.38 -3.08 -11.10
CA SER A 45 3.61 -3.60 -10.49
C SER A 45 3.32 -4.44 -9.25
N SER A 46 4.29 -5.28 -8.86
CA SER A 46 4.18 -6.09 -7.64
C SER A 46 5.58 -6.36 -7.04
N PRO A 47 5.73 -6.27 -5.69
CA PRO A 47 4.73 -5.78 -4.73
C PRO A 47 4.45 -4.28 -4.91
N ALA A 48 3.23 -3.85 -4.57
CA ALA A 48 2.81 -2.44 -4.53
C ALA A 48 1.85 -2.25 -3.35
N ILE A 49 1.76 -1.03 -2.82
CA ILE A 49 0.92 -0.72 -1.65
C ILE A 49 0.08 0.51 -1.97
N ALA A 50 -1.23 0.44 -1.74
CA ALA A 50 -2.18 1.50 -2.02
C ALA A 50 -2.95 1.88 -0.75
N LEU A 51 -3.16 3.17 -0.53
CA LEU A 51 -4.05 3.71 0.49
C LEU A 51 -5.22 4.40 -0.20
N PHE A 52 -6.43 4.01 0.19
CA PHE A 52 -7.66 4.59 -0.32
C PHE A 52 -8.36 5.38 0.79
N LYS A 53 -8.98 6.50 0.43
CA LYS A 53 -9.91 7.25 1.28
C LYS A 53 -11.18 7.50 0.49
N ASN A 54 -12.33 7.09 1.02
CA ASN A 54 -13.63 7.25 0.37
C ASN A 54 -13.66 6.73 -1.09
N GLY A 55 -13.01 5.60 -1.34
CA GLY A 55 -12.92 4.99 -2.68
C GLY A 55 -11.92 5.62 -3.64
N GLN A 56 -11.22 6.69 -3.23
CA GLN A 56 -10.19 7.35 -4.04
C GLN A 56 -8.78 6.95 -3.58
N LEU A 57 -7.88 6.73 -4.54
CA LEU A 57 -6.47 6.48 -4.26
C LEU A 57 -5.80 7.77 -3.78
N VAL A 58 -5.33 7.79 -2.53
CA VAL A 58 -4.70 8.97 -1.92
C VAL A 58 -3.19 8.82 -1.73
N HIS A 59 -2.70 7.59 -1.67
CA HIS A 59 -1.27 7.31 -1.61
C HIS A 59 -0.94 5.98 -2.28
N PHE A 60 0.18 5.92 -2.98
CA PHE A 60 0.60 4.73 -3.70
C PHE A 60 2.12 4.55 -3.62
N ILE A 61 2.56 3.32 -3.37
CA ILE A 61 3.96 2.93 -3.34
C ILE A 61 4.17 1.86 -4.40
N GLU A 62 4.91 2.22 -5.45
CA GLU A 62 5.26 1.34 -6.56
C GLU A 62 6.40 0.38 -6.19
N ARG A 63 6.54 -0.69 -6.99
CA ARG A 63 7.62 -1.68 -6.81
C ARG A 63 9.01 -1.04 -6.72
N HIS A 64 9.33 -0.07 -7.57
CA HIS A 64 10.65 0.58 -7.59
C HIS A 64 10.96 1.37 -6.30
N GLN A 65 9.93 1.74 -5.54
CA GLN A 65 10.07 2.39 -4.23
C GLN A 65 10.19 1.37 -3.09
N ILE A 66 9.99 0.09 -3.36
CA ILE A 66 10.04 -1.00 -2.37
C ILE A 66 11.30 -1.86 -2.56
N GLU A 67 11.65 -2.12 -3.81
CA GLU A 67 12.78 -2.96 -4.21
C GLU A 67 14.10 -2.30 -3.78
N GLY A 68 14.96 -3.07 -3.13
CA GLY A 68 16.23 -2.57 -2.58
C GLY A 68 16.10 -1.65 -1.35
N ARG A 69 14.88 -1.32 -0.88
CA ARG A 69 14.68 -0.42 0.28
C ARG A 69 14.43 -1.19 1.59
N PRO A 70 14.98 -0.74 2.72
CA PRO A 70 14.67 -1.31 4.04
C PRO A 70 13.18 -1.21 4.37
N ALA A 71 12.67 -2.17 5.15
CA ALA A 71 11.27 -2.19 5.58
C ALA A 71 10.88 -0.94 6.39
N GLN A 72 11.82 -0.41 7.17
CA GLN A 72 11.69 0.81 7.98
C GLN A 72 11.38 2.03 7.12
N VAL A 73 12.00 2.15 5.95
CA VAL A 73 11.77 3.27 5.02
C VAL A 73 10.37 3.20 4.45
N ILE A 74 9.92 1.99 4.07
CA ILE A 74 8.55 1.75 3.61
C ILE A 74 7.55 2.06 4.72
N ALA A 75 7.85 1.63 5.95
CA ALA A 75 7.01 1.86 7.12
C ALA A 75 6.85 3.36 7.40
N GLN A 76 7.94 4.11 7.41
CA GLN A 76 7.91 5.55 7.68
C GLN A 76 7.16 6.33 6.59
N ASN A 77 7.30 5.92 5.33
CA ASN A 77 6.51 6.48 4.23
C ASN A 77 5.00 6.25 4.45
N LEU A 78 4.60 5.04 4.83
CA LEU A 78 3.20 4.70 5.11
C LEU A 78 2.66 5.42 6.35
N ILE A 79 3.43 5.50 7.44
CA ILE A 79 3.04 6.24 8.64
C ILE A 79 2.77 7.70 8.29
N GLY A 80 3.62 8.33 7.47
CA GLY A 80 3.38 9.68 6.97
C GLY A 80 2.07 9.82 6.20
N ALA A 81 1.76 8.86 5.32
CA ALA A 81 0.49 8.83 4.60
C ALA A 81 -0.71 8.60 5.52
N PHE A 82 -0.58 7.74 6.53
CA PHE A 82 -1.62 7.49 7.53
C PHE A 82 -1.91 8.75 8.35
N GLU A 83 -0.88 9.49 8.76
CA GLU A 83 -1.05 10.75 9.50
C GLU A 83 -1.84 11.81 8.71
N GLN A 84 -1.66 11.83 7.39
CA GLN A 84 -2.33 12.78 6.48
C GLN A 84 -3.75 12.36 6.11
N HIS A 85 -4.02 11.06 6.00
CA HIS A 85 -5.25 10.57 5.38
C HIS A 85 -6.16 9.76 6.32
N CYS A 86 -5.66 9.20 7.41
CA CYS A 86 -6.44 8.47 8.40
C CYS A 86 -6.86 9.41 9.54
N ASN A 87 -8.06 9.20 10.09
CA ASN A 87 -8.63 9.99 11.19
C ASN A 87 -8.85 9.09 12.41
#